data_AF-A0A2L2Z2Q3-F1
#
_entry.id   AF-A0A2L2Z2Q3-F1
#
_cell.length_a   1.000
_cell.length_b   1.000
_cell.length_c   1.000
_cell.angle_alpha   90.00
_cell.angle_beta   90.00
_cell.angle_gamma   90.00
#
_symmetry.space_group_name_H-M   'P 1'
#
loop_
_entity.id
_entity.type
_entity.pdbx_description
1 polymer ?
#
loop_
_entity_poly.entity_id
_entity_poly.type
_entity_poly.pdbx_seq_one_letter_code
_entity_poly.pdbx_strand_id
1 'polypeptide(L)'
;DIVACYISNRKEAVFIYLAVLSIGAKFGGHQPYFGAQQASNIIQKLKPKFLIAIDHHSDDGVEFHNIESLPKISKDTPSLE
;
A
#
# COMPACT_ATOMS: atom_id res chain seq x y z
N ASP A 1 5.46 14.18 -5.87
CA ASP A 1 5.73 12.93 -5.14
C ASP A 1 4.60 11.93 -5.34
N ILE A 2 4.91 10.63 -5.16
CA ILE A 2 3.94 9.54 -5.26
C ILE A 2 3.83 8.88 -3.90
N VAL A 3 2.60 8.72 -3.41
CA VAL A 3 2.28 7.98 -2.20
C VAL A 3 1.61 6.67 -2.63
N ALA A 4 2.28 5.56 -2.33
CA ALA A 4 1.75 4.22 -2.53
C ALA A 4 0.83 3.82 -1.37
N CYS A 5 -0.15 2.97 -1.68
CA CYS A 5 -1.12 2.47 -0.72
C CYS A 5 -1.23 0.93 -0.80
N TYR A 6 -1.22 0.28 0.36
CA TYR A 6 -1.39 -1.16 0.53
C TYR A 6 -2.40 -1.40 1.66
N ILE A 7 -3.67 -1.11 1.36
CA ILE A 7 -4.78 -1.08 2.32
C ILE A 7 -6.00 -1.81 1.77
N SER A 8 -6.77 -2.47 2.65
CA SER A 8 -8.04 -3.08 2.29
C SER A 8 -9.11 -2.02 2.06
N ASN A 9 -10.31 -2.42 1.62
CA ASN A 9 -11.41 -1.48 1.40
C ASN A 9 -11.99 -0.99 2.75
N ARG A 10 -11.40 0.09 3.28
CA ARG A 10 -11.80 0.74 4.54
C ARG A 10 -11.76 2.27 4.43
N LYS A 11 -12.38 2.96 5.39
CA LYS A 11 -12.54 4.43 5.36
C LYS A 11 -11.19 5.16 5.27
N GLU A 12 -10.18 4.63 5.93
CA GLU A 12 -8.81 5.13 5.93
C GLU A 12 -8.25 5.23 4.51
N ALA A 13 -8.59 4.30 3.61
CA ALA A 13 -8.16 4.35 2.21
C ALA A 13 -8.66 5.63 1.51
N VAL A 14 -9.91 6.02 1.80
CA VAL A 14 -10.52 7.25 1.26
C VAL A 14 -9.86 8.48 1.88
N PHE A 15 -9.63 8.49 3.19
CA PHE A 15 -8.98 9.61 3.88
C PHE A 15 -7.56 9.84 3.36
N ILE A 16 -6.80 8.77 3.16
CA ILE A 16 -5.46 8.82 2.59
C ILE A 16 -5.51 9.39 1.17
N TYR A 17 -6.40 8.87 0.32
CA TYR A 17 -6.55 9.36 -1.04
C TYR A 17 -6.83 10.87 -1.09
N LEU A 18 -7.79 11.34 -0.28
CA LEU A 18 -8.14 12.76 -0.19
C LEU A 18 -6.98 13.60 0.35
N ALA A 19 -6.27 13.13 1.37
CA ALA A 19 -5.10 13.83 1.91
C ALA A 19 -3.98 13.96 0.86
N VAL A 20 -3.65 12.87 0.16
CA VAL A 20 -2.63 12.85 -0.89
C VAL A 20 -3.00 13.80 -2.04
N LEU A 21 -4.26 13.79 -2.47
CA LEU A 21 -4.72 14.72 -3.51
C LEU A 21 -4.75 16.18 -3.05
N SER A 22 -5.11 16.46 -1.79
CA SER A 22 -5.17 17.82 -1.26
C SER A 22 -3.82 18.55 -1.28
N ILE A 23 -2.72 17.81 -1.26
CA ILE A 23 -1.35 18.34 -1.36
C ILE A 23 -0.77 18.27 -2.79
N GLY A 24 -1.58 17.89 -3.79
CA GLY A 24 -1.15 17.78 -5.18
C GLY A 24 -0.25 16.57 -5.49
N ALA A 25 -0.15 15.60 -4.58
CA ALA A 25 0.62 14.38 -4.79
C ALA A 25 -0.18 13.34 -5.59
N LYS A 26 0.54 12.39 -6.20
CA LYS A 26 -0.07 11.28 -6.95
C LYS A 26 -0.33 10.11 -6.00
N PHE A 27 -1.51 9.52 -6.08
CA PHE A 27 -1.90 8.33 -5.31
C PHE A 27 -1.91 7.10 -6.22
N GLY A 28 -1.43 5.96 -5.71
CA GLY A 28 -1.49 4.68 -6.39
C GLY A 28 -1.23 3.54 -5.42
N GLY A 29 -1.44 2.29 -5.82
CA GLY A 29 -1.27 1.19 -4.88
C GLY A 29 -1.73 -0.16 -5.38
N HIS A 30 -1.73 -1.14 -4.47
CA HIS A 30 -2.20 -2.49 -4.72
C HIS A 30 -3.07 -2.97 -3.56
N GLN A 31 -4.16 -3.67 -3.87
CA GLN A 31 -5.06 -4.21 -2.85
C GLN A 31 -4.36 -5.37 -2.12
N PRO A 32 -4.48 -5.47 -0.78
CA PRO A 32 -3.66 -6.37 0.01
C PRO A 32 -4.17 -7.82 0.07
N TYR A 33 -4.80 -8.28 -1.01
CA TYR A 33 -5.30 -9.66 -1.18
C TYR A 33 -4.32 -10.58 -1.90
N PHE A 34 -3.37 -9.99 -2.61
CA PHE A 34 -2.36 -10.74 -3.34
C PHE A 34 -1.07 -10.79 -2.55
N GLY A 35 -0.28 -11.84 -2.80
CA GLY A 35 0.98 -12.08 -2.11
C GLY A 35 1.99 -10.93 -2.26
N ALA A 36 2.97 -10.94 -1.34
CA ALA A 36 3.99 -9.91 -1.25
C ALA A 36 4.75 -9.66 -2.56
N GLN A 37 4.96 -10.69 -3.39
CA GLN A 37 5.63 -10.53 -4.68
C GLN A 37 4.79 -9.74 -5.70
N GLN A 38 3.49 -10.00 -5.77
CA GLN A 38 2.57 -9.29 -6.67
C GLN A 38 2.44 -7.83 -6.26
N ALA A 39 2.28 -7.58 -4.95
CA ALA A 39 2.23 -6.23 -4.39
C ALA A 39 3.52 -5.45 -4.68
N SER A 40 4.68 -6.05 -4.39
CA SER A 40 6.00 -5.51 -4.68
C SER A 40 6.14 -5.14 -6.16
N ASN A 41 5.75 -6.03 -7.08
CA ASN A 41 5.85 -5.82 -8.52
C ASN A 41 5.11 -4.58 -9.03
N ILE A 42 4.00 -4.21 -8.39
CA ILE A 42 3.20 -3.03 -8.75
C ILE A 42 3.76 -1.79 -8.05
N ILE A 43 4.00 -1.88 -6.74
CA ILE A 43 4.45 -0.75 -5.92
C ILE A 43 5.82 -0.24 -6.40
N GLN A 44 6.77 -1.12 -6.71
CA GLN A 44 8.09 -0.70 -7.20
C GLN A 44 8.03 0.11 -8.51
N LYS A 45 7.08 -0.21 -9.40
CA LYS A 45 6.92 0.47 -10.70
C LYS A 45 6.41 1.90 -10.53
N LEU A 46 5.65 2.15 -9.46
CA LEU A 46 5.17 3.49 -9.13
C LEU A 46 6.32 4.40 -8.67
N LYS A 47 7.44 3.83 -8.19
CA LYS A 47 8.55 4.57 -7.55
C LYS A 47 8.04 5.55 -6.48
N PRO A 48 7.25 5.08 -5.49
CA PRO A 48 6.70 5.91 -4.44
C PRO A 48 7.79 6.35 -3.46
N LYS A 49 7.59 7.52 -2.84
CA LYS A 49 8.40 7.95 -1.68
C LYS A 49 7.85 7.43 -0.37
N PHE A 50 6.52 7.37 -0.25
CA PHE A 50 5.84 6.88 0.95
C PHE A 50 4.96 5.68 0.62
N LEU A 51 4.92 4.70 1.50
CA LEU A 51 3.98 3.58 1.47
C LEU A 51 3.11 3.64 2.71
N ILE A 52 1.80 3.75 2.52
CA ILE A 52 0.82 3.66 3.61
C ILE A 52 0.19 2.28 3.56
N ALA A 53 0.31 1.53 4.66
CA ALA A 53 -0.16 0.17 4.76
C ALA A 53 -0.91 -0.08 6.07
N ILE A 54 -1.57 -1.23 6.14
CA ILE A 54 -2.18 -1.77 7.36
C ILE A 54 -1.44 -3.01 7.84
N ASP A 55 -1.59 -3.32 9.11
CA ASP A 55 -1.01 -4.49 9.75
C ASP A 55 -1.81 -5.76 9.45
N HIS A 56 -3.14 -5.69 9.53
CA HIS A 56 -4.05 -6.78 9.22
C HIS A 56 -5.43 -6.31 8.74
N HIS A 57 -6.16 -7.20 8.08
CA HIS A 57 -7.60 -7.06 7.85
C HIS A 57 -8.30 -8.41 7.83
N SER A 58 -9.61 -8.37 8.10
CA SER A 58 -10.51 -9.50 7.93
C SER A 58 -11.35 -9.29 6.67
N ASP A 59 -11.53 -10.33 5.87
CA ASP A 59 -12.51 -10.35 4.78
C ASP A 59 -13.19 -11.72 4.73
N ASP A 60 -14.52 -11.72 4.70
CA ASP A 60 -15.36 -12.94 4.73
C ASP A 60 -14.96 -13.97 5.82
N GLY A 61 -14.54 -13.48 7.00
CA GLY A 61 -14.09 -14.32 8.11
C GLY A 61 -12.67 -14.88 7.98
N VAL A 62 -11.93 -14.50 6.94
CA VAL A 62 -10.52 -14.82 6.73
C VAL A 62 -9.65 -13.66 7.21
N GLU A 63 -8.68 -13.96 8.07
CA GLU A 63 -7.70 -12.99 8.54
C GLU A 63 -6.49 -12.93 7.58
N PHE A 64 -6.09 -11.71 7.25
CA PHE A 64 -4.94 -11.41 6.39
C PHE A 64 -3.92 -10.59 7.18
N HIS A 65 -2.72 -11.13 7.38
CA HIS A 65 -1.61 -10.46 8.06
C HIS A 65 -0.72 -9.70 7.07
N ASN A 66 -1.14 -8.51 6.66
CA ASN A 66 -0.46 -7.71 5.64
C ASN A 66 0.92 -7.23 6.06
N ILE A 67 1.14 -7.09 7.38
CA ILE A 67 2.43 -6.73 7.96
C ILE A 67 3.56 -7.66 7.49
N GLU A 68 3.27 -8.93 7.26
CA GLU A 68 4.24 -9.94 6.81
C GLU A 68 4.75 -9.66 5.39
N SER A 69 3.98 -8.94 4.58
CA SER A 69 4.36 -8.57 3.21
C SER A 69 5.25 -7.33 3.16
N LEU A 70 5.22 -6.48 4.19
CA LEU A 70 5.91 -5.19 4.20
C LEU A 70 7.43 -5.28 4.08
N PRO A 71 8.15 -6.21 4.76
CA PRO A 71 9.60 -6.32 4.63
C PRO A 71 10.04 -6.56 3.18
N LYS A 72 9.30 -7.39 2.45
CA LYS A 72 9.59 -7.68 1.04
C LYS A 72 9.29 -6.48 0.15
N ILE A 73 8.12 -5.85 0.31
CA ILE A 73 7.75 -4.67 -0.46
C ILE A 73 8.76 -3.54 -0.25
N SER A 74 9.18 -3.32 0.99
CA SER A 74 10.20 -2.31 1.35
C SER A 74 11.54 -2.61 0.69
N LYS A 75 12.02 -3.85 0.79
CA LYS A 75 13.28 -4.28 0.17
C LYS A 75 13.28 -4.11 -1.36
N ASP A 76 12.16 -4.44 -2.00
CA ASP A 76 12.03 -4.41 -3.46
C ASP A 76 11.68 -3.01 -4.00
N THR A 77 11.44 -2.02 -3.13
CA THR A 77 11.08 -0.64 -3.50
C THR A 77 12.12 0.36 -2.98
N PRO A 78 13.28 0.54 -3.64
CA PRO A 78 14.35 1.40 -3.17
C PRO A 78 14.03 2.90 -3.12
N SER A 79 12.88 3.32 -3.67
CA SER A 79 12.46 4.72 -3.70
C SER A 79 11.78 5.19 -2.41
N LEU A 80 11.48 4.27 -1.49
CA LEU A 80 10.86 4.61 -0.21
C LEU A 80 11.83 5.39 0.69
N GLU A 81 11.29 6.38 1.40
CA GLU A 81 11.98 7.25 2.37
C GLU A 81 11.57 6.93 3.82
#